data_AF-A0A316DLU8-F1
#
_entry.id   AF-A0A316DLU8-F1
#
_cell.length_a   1.000
_cell.length_b   1.000
_cell.length_c   1.000
_cell.angle_alpha   90.00
_cell.angle_beta   90.00
_cell.angle_gamma   90.00
#
_symmetry.space_group_name_H-M   'P 1'
#
loop_
_entity.id
_entity.type
_entity.pdbx_description
1 polymer ?
#
loop_
_entity_poly.entity_id
_entity_poly.type
_entity_poly.pdbx_seq_one_letter_code
_entity_poly.pdbx_strand_id
1 'polypeptide(L)'
;MKKKPILFLIAILVSMSTAFSQDLKSEKELRRQAAKVDTVYTVQERANIEAWFYERVNEMHLSDEEREEYDTIVYSYIFQMSRLNDKDKDYTIDEIHVKFDDIVDTMNAELKSVLTTEQYINHLENFNEIVRSIYHKYGWED
;
A
#
# COMPACT_ATOMS: atom_id res chain seq x y z
N MET A 1 -27.64 48.93 42.64
CA MET A 1 -26.46 48.94 41.74
C MET A 1 -26.19 47.53 41.20
N LYS A 2 -25.72 47.47 39.95
CA LYS A 2 -25.90 46.42 38.94
C LYS A 2 -25.15 45.10 39.27
N LYS A 3 -25.85 44.04 39.69
CA LYS A 3 -25.30 42.66 39.85
C LYS A 3 -25.24 41.88 38.53
N LYS A 4 -24.77 42.51 37.44
CA LYS A 4 -24.67 41.88 36.10
C LYS A 4 -23.25 41.59 35.54
N PRO A 5 -22.10 41.91 36.18
CA PRO A 5 -20.81 41.64 35.53
C PRO A 5 -20.24 40.23 35.81
N ILE A 6 -20.70 39.53 36.86
CA ILE A 6 -20.08 38.26 37.30
C ILE A 6 -20.49 37.08 36.41
N LEU A 7 -21.75 37.03 35.94
CA LEU A 7 -22.23 35.98 35.06
C LEU A 7 -21.57 36.01 33.66
N PHE A 8 -21.16 37.19 33.19
CA PHE A 8 -20.47 37.33 31.90
C PHE A 8 -19.02 36.85 31.96
N LEU A 9 -18.34 37.01 33.10
CA LEU A 9 -16.96 36.57 33.31
C LEU A 9 -16.83 35.04 33.41
N ILE A 10 -17.82 34.37 34.00
CA ILE A 10 -17.84 32.89 34.11
C ILE A 10 -18.10 32.25 32.74
N ALA A 11 -18.95 32.86 31.91
CA ALA A 11 -19.25 32.34 30.57
C ALA A 11 -18.05 32.41 29.60
N ILE A 12 -17.12 33.36 29.79
CA ILE A 12 -15.91 33.52 28.97
C ILE A 12 -14.81 32.52 29.39
N LEU A 13 -14.75 32.13 30.66
CA LEU A 13 -13.75 31.18 31.16
C LEU A 13 -14.05 29.72 30.75
N VAL A 14 -15.31 29.35 30.56
CA VAL A 14 -15.71 27.99 30.15
C VAL A 14 -15.51 27.76 28.64
N SER A 15 -15.53 28.81 27.81
CA SER A 15 -15.34 28.69 26.36
C SER A 15 -13.87 28.63 25.91
N MET A 16 -12.91 29.00 26.77
CA MET A 16 -11.47 28.88 26.45
C MET A 16 -10.92 27.47 26.70
N SER A 17 -11.59 26.63 27.49
CA SER A 17 -11.15 25.26 27.78
C SER A 17 -11.40 24.26 26.65
N THR A 18 -12.20 24.59 25.63
CA THR A 18 -12.51 23.68 24.51
C THR A 18 -11.56 23.82 23.32
N ALA A 19 -10.63 24.77 23.34
CA ALA A 19 -9.71 25.04 22.22
C ALA A 19 -8.39 24.22 22.25
N PHE A 20 -8.15 23.39 23.27
CA PHE A 20 -6.90 22.63 23.44
C PHE A 20 -7.01 21.13 23.14
N SER A 21 -8.06 20.70 22.44
CA SER A 21 -8.34 19.27 22.22
C SER A 21 -7.95 18.72 20.85
N GLN A 22 -7.17 19.44 20.04
CA GLN A 22 -6.79 19.00 18.70
C GLN A 22 -5.28 19.09 18.50
N ASP A 23 -4.70 17.95 18.12
CA ASP A 23 -3.34 17.73 17.61
C ASP A 23 -2.27 17.11 18.53
N LEU A 24 -2.69 16.25 19.46
CA LEU A 24 -1.82 15.18 19.96
C LEU A 24 -2.19 13.88 19.24
N LYS A 25 -1.46 13.56 18.16
CA LYS A 25 -1.53 12.25 17.52
C LYS A 25 -1.36 11.17 18.59
N SER A 26 -2.32 10.25 18.67
CA SER A 26 -2.30 9.12 19.60
C SER A 26 -0.98 8.34 19.48
N GLU A 27 -0.46 7.76 20.56
CA GLU A 27 0.70 6.86 20.48
C GLU A 27 0.50 5.74 19.45
N LYS A 28 -0.74 5.27 19.26
CA LYS A 28 -1.09 4.28 18.24
C LYS A 28 -0.95 4.85 16.82
N GLU A 29 -1.30 6.12 16.63
CA GLU A 29 -1.15 6.89 15.40
C GLU A 29 0.33 7.15 15.10
N LEU A 30 1.11 7.55 16.11
CA LEU A 30 2.55 7.76 16.04
C LEU A 30 3.28 6.45 15.77
N ARG A 31 2.89 5.34 16.41
CA ARG A 31 3.41 4.00 16.11
C ARG A 31 3.03 3.53 14.72
N ARG A 32 1.81 3.80 14.22
CA ARG A 32 1.45 3.55 12.80
C ARG A 32 2.22 4.43 11.82
N GLN A 33 2.53 5.66 12.19
CA GLN A 33 3.31 6.59 11.35
C GLN A 33 4.81 6.28 11.38
N ALA A 34 5.35 5.83 12.52
CA ALA A 34 6.71 5.32 12.66
C ALA A 34 6.88 3.91 12.10
N ALA A 35 5.81 3.12 12.11
CA ALA A 35 5.60 1.92 11.31
C ALA A 35 4.90 2.25 9.99
N LYS A 36 5.11 3.46 9.42
CA LYS A 36 5.23 3.56 7.97
C LYS A 36 6.45 2.71 7.64
N VAL A 37 6.20 1.40 7.60
CA VAL A 37 7.15 0.38 7.25
C VAL A 37 7.76 0.89 5.96
N ASP A 38 9.08 1.08 5.99
CA ASP A 38 9.86 1.25 4.79
C ASP A 38 9.55 -0.01 4.01
N THR A 39 8.57 0.11 3.12
CA THR A 39 7.98 -0.96 2.31
C THR A 39 8.54 -0.72 0.92
N VAL A 40 8.62 -1.75 0.10
CA VAL A 40 9.11 -1.61 -1.28
C VAL A 40 8.38 -0.48 -2.02
N TYR A 41 7.15 -0.14 -1.62
CA TYR A 41 6.39 1.04 -2.07
C TYR A 41 5.94 1.95 -0.92
N THR A 42 5.91 3.25 -1.15
CA THR A 42 5.19 4.20 -0.29
C THR A 42 3.68 3.97 -0.35
N VAL A 43 2.95 4.52 0.64
CA VAL A 43 1.47 4.47 0.65
C VAL A 43 0.86 5.06 -0.63
N GLN A 44 1.44 6.15 -1.15
CA GLN A 44 0.95 6.80 -2.36
C GLN A 44 1.24 5.96 -3.61
N GLU A 45 2.44 5.37 -3.70
CA GLU A 45 2.80 4.48 -4.80
C GLU A 45 1.86 3.26 -4.84
N ARG A 46 1.54 2.67 -3.69
CA ARG A 46 0.55 1.58 -3.62
C ARG A 46 -0.82 1.99 -4.12
N ALA A 47 -1.35 3.13 -3.67
CA ALA A 47 -2.66 3.61 -4.12
C ALA A 47 -2.70 3.86 -5.63
N ASN A 48 -1.60 4.38 -6.21
CA ASN A 48 -1.49 4.60 -7.64
C ASN A 48 -1.40 3.27 -8.42
N ILE A 49 -0.62 2.30 -7.92
CA ILE A 49 -0.50 0.96 -8.50
C ILE A 49 -1.86 0.25 -8.44
N GLU A 50 -2.56 0.30 -7.32
CA GLU A 50 -3.89 -0.30 -7.15
C GLU A 50 -4.90 0.26 -8.16
N ALA A 51 -4.95 1.59 -8.30
CA ALA A 51 -5.86 2.24 -9.26
C ALA A 51 -5.52 1.87 -10.71
N TRP A 52 -4.24 1.90 -11.06
CA TRP A 52 -3.78 1.56 -12.41
C TRP A 52 -4.02 0.07 -12.73
N PHE A 53 -3.72 -0.81 -11.77
CA PHE A 53 -3.89 -2.25 -11.91
C PHE A 53 -5.37 -2.62 -12.04
N TYR A 54 -6.25 -1.97 -11.29
CA TYR A 54 -7.70 -2.17 -11.41
C TYR A 54 -8.22 -1.94 -12.83
N GLU A 55 -7.80 -0.86 -13.48
CA GLU A 55 -8.19 -0.55 -14.87
C GLU A 55 -7.68 -1.62 -15.85
N ARG A 56 -6.40 -1.99 -15.73
CA ARG A 56 -5.77 -3.00 -16.61
C ARG A 56 -6.37 -4.39 -16.45
N VAL A 57 -6.72 -4.79 -15.24
CA VAL A 57 -7.37 -6.10 -14.99
C VAL A 57 -8.80 -6.13 -15.55
N ASN A 58 -9.50 -5.00 -15.60
CA ASN A 58 -10.81 -4.93 -16.25
C ASN A 58 -10.73 -5.16 -17.78
N GLU A 59 -9.60 -4.83 -18.40
CA GLU A 59 -9.35 -5.09 -19.84
C GLU A 59 -9.13 -6.58 -20.14
N MET A 60 -8.89 -7.41 -19.12
CA MET A 60 -8.75 -8.88 -19.26
C MET A 60 -10.10 -9.60 -19.37
N HIS A 61 -11.23 -8.91 -19.13
CA HIS A 61 -12.58 -9.45 -19.23
C HIS A 61 -12.78 -10.78 -18.46
N LEU A 62 -12.17 -10.89 -17.27
CA LEU A 62 -12.33 -12.03 -16.37
C LEU A 62 -13.79 -12.16 -15.92
N SER A 63 -14.28 -13.40 -15.77
CA SER A 63 -15.51 -13.66 -15.03
C SER A 63 -15.34 -13.29 -13.56
N ASP A 64 -16.45 -13.17 -12.82
CA ASP A 64 -16.40 -12.81 -11.40
C ASP A 64 -15.57 -13.81 -10.57
N GLU A 65 -15.67 -15.11 -10.86
CA GLU A 65 -14.93 -16.17 -10.19
C GLU A 65 -13.43 -16.12 -10.54
N GLU A 66 -13.09 -16.00 -11.83
CA GLU A 66 -11.70 -15.83 -12.28
C GLU A 66 -11.07 -14.55 -11.73
N ARG A 67 -11.86 -13.48 -11.57
CA ARG A 67 -11.42 -12.21 -11.01
C ARG A 67 -11.11 -12.34 -9.52
N GLU A 68 -11.96 -13.02 -8.76
CA GLU A 68 -11.72 -13.27 -7.34
C GLU A 68 -10.44 -14.10 -7.12
N GLU A 69 -10.26 -15.16 -7.90
CA GLU A 69 -9.07 -16.00 -7.84
C GLU A 69 -7.80 -15.22 -8.25
N TYR A 70 -7.86 -14.49 -9.37
CA TYR A 70 -6.77 -13.63 -9.83
C TYR A 70 -6.35 -12.59 -8.78
N ASP A 71 -7.32 -11.84 -8.24
CA ASP A 71 -7.05 -10.80 -7.24
C ASP A 71 -6.44 -11.42 -5.97
N THR A 72 -6.94 -12.58 -5.55
CA THR A 72 -6.40 -13.31 -4.38
C THR A 72 -4.93 -13.68 -4.57
N ILE A 73 -4.58 -14.23 -5.73
CA ILE A 73 -3.20 -14.60 -6.07
C ILE A 73 -2.32 -13.36 -6.09
N VAL A 74 -2.67 -12.34 -6.90
CA VAL A 74 -1.84 -11.16 -7.08
C VAL A 74 -1.62 -10.40 -5.76
N TYR A 75 -2.68 -10.15 -4.98
CA TYR A 75 -2.53 -9.40 -3.73
C TYR A 75 -1.71 -10.16 -2.69
N SER A 76 -1.79 -11.49 -2.67
CA SER A 76 -0.93 -12.32 -1.82
C SER A 76 0.55 -12.10 -2.15
N TYR A 77 0.92 -12.10 -3.43
CA TYR A 77 2.30 -11.91 -3.85
C TYR A 77 2.78 -10.46 -3.72
N ILE A 78 1.95 -9.46 -4.04
CA ILE A 78 2.26 -8.04 -3.78
C ILE A 78 2.55 -7.81 -2.30
N PHE A 79 1.76 -8.43 -1.41
CA PHE A 79 2.00 -8.35 0.02
C PHE A 79 3.36 -8.95 0.39
N GLN A 80 3.72 -10.12 -0.16
CA GLN A 80 5.04 -10.72 0.06
C GLN A 80 6.18 -9.83 -0.43
N MET A 81 6.09 -9.28 -1.65
CA MET A 81 7.08 -8.33 -2.20
C MET A 81 7.25 -7.12 -1.29
N SER A 82 6.13 -6.55 -0.81
CA SER A 82 6.15 -5.34 0.01
C SER A 82 6.91 -5.48 1.33
N ARG A 83 7.08 -6.72 1.82
CA ARG A 83 7.71 -7.06 3.10
C ARG A 83 9.16 -7.49 2.98
N LEU A 84 9.73 -7.51 1.77
CA LEU A 84 11.14 -7.91 1.57
C LEU A 84 12.12 -7.00 2.30
N ASN A 85 11.77 -5.73 2.51
CA ASN A 85 12.58 -4.77 3.25
C ASN A 85 12.11 -4.57 4.71
N ASP A 86 11.28 -5.48 5.23
CA ASP A 86 10.94 -5.46 6.66
C ASP A 86 12.22 -5.57 7.51
N LYS A 87 12.29 -4.76 8.58
CA LYS A 87 13.48 -4.67 9.46
C LYS A 87 13.84 -5.98 10.16
N ASP A 88 12.92 -6.93 10.26
CA ASP A 88 13.14 -8.24 10.88
C ASP A 88 13.75 -9.27 9.92
N LYS A 89 13.87 -8.95 8.63
CA LYS A 89 14.43 -9.84 7.60
C LYS A 89 15.94 -9.76 7.46
N ASP A 90 16.52 -8.60 7.74
CA ASP A 90 17.96 -8.33 7.64
C ASP A 90 18.57 -8.69 6.26
N TYR A 91 17.78 -8.54 5.19
CA TYR A 91 18.24 -8.81 3.82
C TYR A 91 19.07 -7.65 3.28
N THR A 92 20.13 -8.00 2.55
CA THR A 92 20.86 -7.08 1.68
C THR A 92 20.03 -6.72 0.45
N ILE A 93 20.43 -5.65 -0.26
CA ILE A 93 19.74 -5.25 -1.50
C ILE A 93 19.78 -6.35 -2.55
N ASP A 94 20.89 -7.07 -2.69
CA ASP A 94 21.03 -8.18 -3.65
C ASP A 94 20.12 -9.36 -3.28
N GLU A 95 19.98 -9.66 -1.98
CA GLU A 95 19.05 -10.70 -1.52
C GLU A 95 17.58 -10.28 -1.72
N ILE A 96 17.27 -9.00 -1.58
CA ILE A 96 15.95 -8.46 -1.90
C ILE A 96 15.67 -8.62 -3.40
N HIS A 97 16.65 -8.36 -4.28
CA HIS A 97 16.51 -8.56 -5.73
C HIS A 97 16.17 -10.01 -6.06
N VAL A 98 17.00 -10.96 -5.61
CA VAL A 98 16.78 -12.39 -5.88
C VAL A 98 15.42 -12.88 -5.38
N LYS A 99 15.00 -12.42 -4.19
CA LYS A 99 13.69 -12.80 -3.63
C LYS A 99 12.54 -12.12 -4.34
N PHE A 100 12.73 -10.90 -4.80
CA PHE A 100 11.72 -10.19 -5.57
C PHE A 100 11.45 -10.92 -6.87
N ASP A 101 12.50 -11.32 -7.60
CA ASP A 101 12.38 -12.08 -8.84
C ASP A 101 11.70 -13.44 -8.61
N ASP A 102 12.10 -14.18 -7.57
CA ASP A 102 11.49 -15.46 -7.21
C ASP A 102 9.98 -15.33 -6.92
N ILE A 103 9.57 -14.25 -6.26
CA ILE A 103 8.16 -13.97 -5.99
C ILE A 103 7.41 -13.65 -7.29
N VAL A 104 8.00 -12.84 -8.18
CA VAL A 104 7.41 -12.50 -9.48
C VAL A 104 7.24 -13.75 -10.34
N ASP A 105 8.28 -14.59 -10.45
CA ASP A 105 8.26 -15.82 -11.23
C ASP A 105 7.22 -16.81 -10.70
N THR A 106 7.14 -16.95 -9.38
CA THR A 106 6.17 -17.84 -8.73
C THR A 106 4.74 -17.37 -8.99
N MET A 107 4.47 -16.07 -8.82
CA MET A 107 3.16 -15.48 -9.13
C MET A 107 2.77 -15.72 -10.60
N ASN A 108 3.71 -15.45 -11.51
CA ASN A 108 3.49 -15.63 -12.95
C ASN A 108 3.23 -17.09 -13.31
N ALA A 109 3.91 -18.04 -12.66
CA ALA A 109 3.68 -19.46 -12.89
C ALA A 109 2.30 -19.91 -12.39
N GLU A 110 1.87 -19.41 -11.23
CA GLU A 110 0.55 -19.70 -10.66
C GLU A 110 -0.56 -19.11 -11.53
N LEU A 111 -0.44 -17.84 -11.93
CA LEU A 111 -1.42 -17.17 -12.79
C LEU A 111 -1.55 -17.80 -14.16
N LYS A 112 -0.48 -18.38 -14.70
CA LYS A 112 -0.52 -19.12 -15.96
C LYS A 112 -1.45 -20.33 -15.92
N SER A 113 -1.70 -20.89 -14.72
CA SER A 113 -2.57 -22.06 -14.56
C SER A 113 -4.05 -21.72 -14.48
N VAL A 114 -4.39 -20.48 -14.12
CA VAL A 114 -5.78 -20.01 -13.94
C VAL A 114 -6.25 -19.10 -15.08
N LEU A 115 -5.32 -18.42 -15.77
CA LEU A 115 -5.65 -17.53 -16.87
C LEU A 115 -5.62 -18.23 -18.23
N THR A 116 -6.46 -17.76 -19.14
CA THR A 116 -6.27 -18.07 -20.58
C THR A 116 -4.97 -17.46 -21.10
N THR A 117 -4.50 -17.94 -22.25
CA THR A 117 -3.27 -17.41 -22.86
C THR A 117 -3.31 -15.89 -23.10
N GLU A 118 -4.44 -15.36 -23.58
CA GLU A 118 -4.60 -13.92 -23.85
C GLU A 118 -4.58 -13.11 -22.56
N GLN A 119 -5.33 -13.54 -21.54
CA GLN A 119 -5.35 -12.92 -20.23
C GLN A 119 -3.96 -12.96 -19.56
N TYR A 120 -3.24 -14.07 -19.69
CA TYR A 120 -1.90 -14.20 -19.15
C TYR A 120 -0.90 -13.27 -19.84
N ILE A 121 -0.98 -13.11 -21.16
CA ILE A 121 -0.16 -12.12 -21.89
C ILE A 121 -0.45 -10.71 -21.37
N ASN A 122 -1.72 -10.33 -21.26
CA ASN A 122 -2.11 -9.03 -20.70
C ASN A 122 -1.60 -8.85 -19.26
N HIS A 123 -1.65 -9.89 -18.42
CA HIS A 123 -1.08 -9.85 -17.08
C HIS A 123 0.42 -9.55 -17.13
N LEU A 124 1.20 -10.29 -17.94
CA LEU A 124 2.64 -10.10 -18.04
C LEU A 124 3.00 -8.69 -18.53
N GLU A 125 2.31 -8.18 -19.55
CA GLU A 125 2.54 -6.82 -20.06
C GLU A 125 2.29 -5.77 -18.99
N ASN A 126 1.18 -5.90 -18.26
CA ASN A 126 0.81 -4.93 -17.24
C ASN A 126 1.69 -5.05 -15.99
N PHE A 127 1.88 -6.26 -15.46
CA PHE A 127 2.64 -6.43 -14.24
C PHE A 127 4.14 -6.14 -14.43
N ASN A 128 4.68 -6.31 -15.64
CA ASN A 128 6.06 -5.93 -15.93
C ASN A 128 6.34 -4.42 -15.80
N GLU A 129 5.34 -3.55 -15.95
CA GLU A 129 5.52 -2.12 -15.68
C GLU A 129 5.77 -1.86 -14.18
N ILE A 130 5.13 -2.64 -13.32
CA ILE A 130 5.32 -2.61 -11.86
C ILE A 130 6.73 -3.12 -11.50
N VAL A 131 7.16 -4.22 -12.13
CA VAL A 131 8.49 -4.82 -11.98
C VAL A 131 9.59 -3.82 -12.39
N ARG A 132 9.50 -3.25 -13.59
CA ARG A 132 10.47 -2.25 -14.09
C ARG A 132 10.57 -1.01 -13.20
N SER A 133 9.45 -0.58 -12.62
CA SER A 133 9.44 0.52 -11.66
C SER A 133 10.28 0.21 -10.40
N ILE A 134 10.24 -1.04 -9.91
CA ILE A 134 11.09 -1.49 -8.80
C ILE A 134 12.55 -1.56 -9.22
N TYR A 135 12.84 -2.18 -10.35
CA TYR A 135 14.21 -2.28 -10.86
C TYR A 135 14.85 -0.89 -10.97
N HIS A 136 14.12 0.08 -11.53
CA HIS A 136 14.56 1.47 -11.60
C HIS A 136 14.78 2.10 -10.21
N LYS A 137 13.88 1.86 -9.26
CA LYS A 137 13.98 2.38 -7.89
C LYS A 137 15.23 1.89 -7.16
N TYR A 138 15.57 0.61 -7.32
CA TYR A 138 16.73 0.00 -6.66
C TYR A 138 18.03 0.08 -7.49
N GLY A 139 17.94 0.51 -8.75
CA GLY A 139 19.08 0.58 -9.66
C GLY A 139 19.56 -0.79 -10.13
N TRP A 140 18.65 -1.78 -10.20
CA TRP A 140 18.93 -3.09 -10.77
C TRP A 140 18.93 -3.00 -12.31
N GLU A 141 19.71 -3.86 -12.95
CA GLU A 141 19.73 -3.97 -14.41
C GLU A 141 18.54 -4.85 -14.86
N ASP A 142 17.76 -4.36 -15.82
CA ASP A 142 16.65 -5.07 -16.48
C ASP A 142 17.13 -6.15 -17.48
#